data_AF-A0A3E3IXI1-F1
#
_entry.id   AF-A0A3E3IXI1-F1
#
_cell.length_a   1.000
_cell.length_b   1.000
_cell.length_c   1.000
_cell.angle_alpha   90.00
_cell.angle_beta   90.00
_cell.angle_gamma   90.00
#
_symmetry.space_group_name_H-M   'P 1'
#
loop_
_entity.id
_entity.type
_entity.pdbx_description
1 polymer ?
#
loop_
_entity_poly.entity_id
_entity_poly.type
_entity_poly.pdbx_seq_one_letter_code
_entity_poly.pdbx_strand_id
1 'polypeptide(L)'
;MIFPLWLLWIFPVTWIVVLPANLLIDLLVLSLTMRCLKLDGRKGIAKKAVLKIWVSGFVSDFIGTVVMVCAVLIDSFLDYQSPLGAWWYENITNAVALDPFETLPAFLWTAACILISGICIYQLNFRLALKKAVPDTAIRKKLALSLAVFTAPYLFLLPTAWFF
;
A
#
# COMPACT_ATOMS: atom_id res chain seq x y z
N MET A 1 1.98 -1.37 -5.92
CA MET A 1 0.66 -2.01 -6.00
C MET A 1 -0.29 -1.04 -6.65
N ILE A 2 -1.08 -1.54 -7.61
CA ILE A 2 -1.84 -0.72 -8.56
C ILE A 2 -3.33 -0.72 -8.20
N PHE A 3 -3.76 -1.00 -6.97
CA PHE A 3 -5.21 -0.98 -6.69
C PHE A 3 -5.53 -0.46 -5.29
N PRO A 4 -6.40 0.56 -5.19
CA PRO A 4 -6.83 1.02 -3.89
C PRO A 4 -7.85 0.06 -3.29
N LEU A 5 -7.69 -0.26 -2.01
CA LEU A 5 -8.56 -1.19 -1.30
C LEU A 5 -10.03 -0.76 -1.25
N TRP A 6 -10.34 0.54 -1.40
CA TRP A 6 -11.73 1.01 -1.43
C TRP A 6 -12.52 0.47 -2.64
N LEU A 7 -11.85 0.15 -3.76
CA LEU A 7 -12.52 -0.42 -4.93
C LEU A 7 -13.10 -1.83 -4.63
N LEU A 8 -12.45 -2.57 -3.73
CA LEU A 8 -12.88 -3.91 -3.31
C LEU A 8 -14.22 -3.87 -2.55
N TRP A 9 -14.53 -2.76 -1.87
CA TRP A 9 -15.77 -2.60 -1.12
C TRP A 9 -16.96 -2.28 -2.04
N ILE A 10 -16.71 -1.57 -3.15
CA ILE A 10 -17.76 -1.13 -4.08
C ILE A 10 -18.18 -2.28 -5.02
N PHE A 11 -17.23 -3.12 -5.45
CA PHE A 11 -17.51 -4.19 -6.42
C PHE A 11 -16.86 -5.53 -6.01
N PRO A 12 -17.59 -6.45 -5.36
CA PRO A 12 -17.06 -7.75 -4.92
C PRO A 12 -16.45 -8.59 -6.06
N VAL A 13 -16.94 -8.43 -7.29
CA VAL A 13 -16.42 -9.14 -8.48
C VAL A 13 -14.96 -8.74 -8.77
N THR A 14 -14.53 -7.53 -8.39
CA THR A 14 -13.14 -7.08 -8.61
C THR A 14 -12.13 -7.91 -7.84
N TRP A 15 -12.53 -8.60 -6.77
CA TRP A 15 -11.65 -9.45 -5.97
C TRP A 15 -11.00 -10.56 -6.80
N ILE A 16 -11.76 -11.12 -7.76
CA ILE A 16 -11.30 -12.20 -8.63
C ILE A 16 -10.16 -11.73 -9.54
N VAL A 17 -10.10 -10.44 -9.86
CA VAL A 17 -9.06 -9.87 -10.74
C VAL A 17 -7.92 -9.27 -9.91
N VAL A 18 -8.24 -8.50 -8.86
CA VAL A 18 -7.27 -7.74 -8.07
C VAL A 18 -6.39 -8.65 -7.23
N LEU A 19 -6.95 -9.68 -6.59
CA LEU A 19 -6.19 -10.57 -5.72
C LEU A 19 -5.11 -11.34 -6.51
N PRO A 20 -5.42 -11.99 -7.66
CA PRO A 20 -4.39 -12.61 -8.48
C PRO A 20 -3.41 -11.61 -9.10
N ALA A 21 -3.88 -10.45 -9.55
CA ALA A 21 -2.99 -9.43 -10.11
C ALA A 21 -1.95 -8.96 -9.09
N ASN A 22 -2.35 -8.72 -7.83
CA ASN A 22 -1.42 -8.32 -6.78
C ASN A 22 -0.38 -9.41 -6.48
N LEU A 23 -0.82 -10.67 -6.42
CA LEU A 23 0.07 -11.82 -6.24
C LEU A 23 1.10 -11.94 -7.39
N LEU A 24 0.68 -11.67 -8.63
CA LEU A 24 1.57 -11.67 -9.79
C LEU A 24 2.63 -10.56 -9.70
N ILE A 25 2.26 -9.37 -9.24
CA ILE A 25 3.19 -8.26 -9.02
C ILE A 25 4.21 -8.62 -7.93
N ASP A 26 3.75 -9.15 -6.79
CA ASP A 26 4.65 -9.60 -5.71
C ASP A 26 5.65 -10.65 -6.21
N LEU A 27 5.17 -11.62 -7.00
CA LEU A 27 6.02 -12.63 -7.64
C LEU A 27 7.02 -12.02 -8.60
N LEU A 28 6.59 -11.05 -9.41
CA LEU A 28 7.44 -10.37 -10.39
C LEU A 28 8.53 -9.57 -9.68
N VAL A 29 8.18 -8.74 -8.71
CA VAL A 29 9.14 -7.95 -7.91
C VAL A 29 10.11 -8.87 -7.20
N LEU A 30 9.62 -9.88 -6.48
CA LEU A 30 10.48 -10.86 -5.81
C LEU A 30 11.43 -11.54 -6.81
N SER A 31 10.91 -12.01 -7.95
CA SER A 31 11.70 -12.72 -8.95
C SER A 31 12.77 -11.85 -9.61
N LEU A 32 12.43 -10.59 -9.94
CA LEU A 32 13.39 -9.63 -10.49
C LEU A 32 14.47 -9.30 -9.47
N THR A 33 14.10 -9.02 -8.23
CA THR A 33 15.08 -8.68 -7.19
C THR A 33 15.99 -9.86 -6.87
N MET A 34 15.47 -11.09 -6.81
CA MET A 34 16.31 -12.29 -6.66
C MET A 34 17.23 -12.51 -7.86
N ARG A 35 16.82 -12.16 -9.09
CA ARG A 35 17.68 -12.19 -10.29
C ARG A 35 18.80 -11.16 -10.20
N CYS A 36 18.49 -9.92 -9.82
CA CYS A 36 19.48 -8.87 -9.63
C CYS A 36 20.50 -9.22 -8.54
N LEU A 37 20.07 -9.93 -7.49
CA LEU A 37 20.92 -10.40 -6.41
C LEU A 37 21.63 -11.74 -6.70
N LYS A 38 21.44 -12.32 -7.90
CA LYS A 38 22.04 -13.59 -8.35
C LYS A 38 21.84 -14.74 -7.35
N LEU A 39 20.65 -14.84 -6.75
CA LEU A 39 20.36 -15.88 -5.76
C LEU A 39 20.11 -17.23 -6.42
N ASP A 40 20.61 -18.28 -5.80
CA ASP A 40 20.28 -19.67 -6.12
C ASP A 40 18.99 -20.11 -5.39
N GLY A 41 18.31 -21.13 -5.90
CA GLY A 41 17.10 -21.67 -5.24
C GLY A 41 15.87 -20.74 -5.27
N ARG A 42 15.81 -19.77 -6.19
CA ARG A 42 14.73 -18.77 -6.36
C ARG A 42 13.31 -19.35 -6.28
N LYS A 43 13.08 -20.49 -6.95
CA LYS A 43 11.78 -21.18 -6.95
C LYS A 43 11.37 -21.67 -5.56
N GLY A 44 12.33 -22.13 -4.75
CA GLY A 44 12.08 -22.58 -3.39
C GLY A 44 11.76 -21.42 -2.44
N ILE A 45 12.47 -20.30 -2.59
CA ILE A 45 12.20 -19.07 -1.84
C ILE A 45 10.81 -18.54 -2.19
N ALA A 46 10.50 -18.41 -3.48
CA ALA A 46 9.21 -17.92 -3.96
C ALA A 46 8.06 -18.78 -3.41
N LYS A 47 8.10 -20.11 -3.56
CA LYS A 47 7.03 -20.99 -3.05
C LYS A 47 6.79 -20.86 -1.54
N LYS A 48 7.86 -20.69 -0.75
CA LYS A 48 7.77 -20.59 0.72
C LYS A 48 7.31 -19.21 1.21
N ALA A 49 7.65 -18.15 0.48
CA ALA A 49 7.43 -16.78 0.91
C ALA A 49 6.24 -16.10 0.23
N VAL A 50 5.88 -16.47 -0.99
CA VAL A 50 4.93 -15.72 -1.83
C VAL A 50 3.58 -15.49 -1.15
N LEU A 51 2.98 -16.54 -0.57
CA LEU A 51 1.67 -16.40 0.08
C LEU A 51 1.76 -15.45 1.28
N LYS A 52 2.86 -15.48 2.01
CA LYS A 52 3.08 -14.59 3.16
C LYS A 52 3.39 -13.17 2.73
N ILE A 53 4.13 -12.98 1.63
CA ILE A 53 4.39 -11.67 1.04
C ILE A 53 3.07 -11.02 0.64
N TRP A 54 2.24 -11.78 -0.08
CA TRP A 54 0.94 -11.32 -0.55
C TRP A 54 0.00 -10.95 0.60
N VAL A 55 -0.14 -11.81 1.63
CA VAL A 55 -0.93 -11.46 2.83
C VAL A 55 -0.34 -10.25 3.55
N SER A 56 0.99 -10.14 3.64
CA SER A 56 1.66 -8.99 4.26
C SER A 56 1.38 -7.69 3.51
N GLY A 57 1.37 -7.74 2.17
CA GLY A 57 0.95 -6.63 1.31
C GLY A 57 -0.45 -6.19 1.67
N PHE A 58 -1.42 -7.10 1.59
CA PHE A 58 -2.83 -6.83 1.87
C PHE A 58 -3.07 -6.23 3.27
N VAL A 59 -2.42 -6.77 4.30
CA VAL A 59 -2.49 -6.22 5.67
C VAL A 59 -1.92 -4.80 5.73
N SER A 60 -0.84 -4.54 5.01
CA SER A 60 -0.20 -3.22 4.99
C SER A 60 -1.05 -2.18 4.28
N ASP A 61 -1.68 -2.54 3.16
CA ASP A 61 -2.60 -1.64 2.48
C ASP A 61 -3.81 -1.34 3.37
N PHE A 62 -4.30 -2.35 4.10
CA PHE A 62 -5.44 -2.17 5.01
C PHE A 62 -5.11 -1.13 6.09
N ILE A 63 -3.91 -1.20 6.66
CA ILE A 63 -3.41 -0.18 7.58
C ILE A 63 -3.39 1.19 6.89
N GLY A 64 -2.85 1.28 5.67
CA GLY A 64 -2.86 2.52 4.88
C GLY A 64 -4.25 3.10 4.66
N THR A 65 -5.23 2.28 4.30
CA THR A 65 -6.62 2.69 4.12
C THR A 65 -7.26 3.13 5.44
N VAL A 66 -6.98 2.44 6.55
CA VAL A 66 -7.46 2.89 7.87
C VAL A 66 -6.92 4.27 8.20
N VAL A 67 -5.64 4.53 7.97
CA VAL A 67 -5.05 5.87 8.19
C VAL A 67 -5.68 6.90 7.24
N MET A 68 -5.96 6.52 5.98
CA MET A 68 -6.66 7.41 5.06
C MET A 68 -8.05 7.77 5.58
N VAL A 69 -8.83 6.79 6.05
CA VAL A 69 -10.17 6.99 6.62
C VAL A 69 -10.15 7.86 7.88
N CYS A 70 -9.05 7.90 8.63
CA CYS A 70 -8.91 8.83 9.75
C CYS A 70 -9.08 10.30 9.34
N ALA A 71 -8.80 10.69 8.08
CA ALA A 71 -9.10 12.04 7.60
C ALA A 71 -10.59 12.38 7.71
N VAL A 72 -11.45 11.44 7.30
CA VAL A 72 -12.92 11.57 7.36
C VAL A 72 -13.41 11.46 8.80
N LEU A 73 -12.80 10.60 9.61
CA LEU A 73 -13.18 10.50 11.03
C LEU A 73 -12.86 11.80 11.78
N ILE A 74 -11.69 12.41 11.56
CA ILE A 74 -11.32 13.68 12.17
C ILE A 74 -12.30 14.78 11.74
N ASP A 75 -12.64 14.84 10.45
CA ASP A 75 -13.64 15.77 9.89
C ASP A 75 -14.97 15.69 10.66
N SER A 76 -15.45 14.48 10.95
CA SER A 76 -16.71 14.28 11.68
C SER A 76 -16.73 14.82 13.12
N PHE A 77 -15.55 15.07 13.71
CA PHE A 77 -15.43 15.72 15.03
C PHE A 77 -15.22 17.23 14.95
N LEU A 78 -15.02 17.79 13.76
CA LEU A 78 -14.85 19.22 13.54
C LEU A 78 -16.19 19.85 13.14
N ASP A 79 -16.51 20.99 13.76
CA ASP A 79 -17.66 21.77 13.32
C ASP A 79 -17.31 22.50 12.03
N TYR A 80 -18.03 22.19 10.94
CA TYR A 80 -17.87 22.85 9.64
C TYR A 80 -18.07 24.37 9.71
N GLN A 81 -18.88 24.87 10.65
CA GLN A 81 -19.07 26.31 10.84
C GLN A 81 -17.82 26.99 11.41
N SER A 82 -16.89 26.23 12.00
CA SER A 82 -15.63 26.76 12.48
C SER A 82 -14.62 26.95 11.33
N PRO A 83 -13.75 27.97 11.39
CA PRO A 83 -12.70 28.17 10.39
C PRO A 83 -11.79 26.95 10.20
N LEU A 84 -11.56 26.18 11.27
CA LEU A 84 -10.75 24.96 11.23
C LEU A 84 -11.47 23.81 10.52
N GLY A 85 -12.77 23.64 10.78
CA GLY A 85 -13.58 22.57 10.17
C GLY A 85 -13.75 22.79 8.67
N ALA A 86 -14.08 24.00 8.24
CA ALA A 86 -14.14 24.35 6.82
C ALA A 86 -12.80 24.12 6.12
N TRP A 87 -11.69 24.58 6.72
CA TRP A 87 -10.35 24.36 6.18
C TRP A 87 -10.01 22.88 6.05
N TRP A 88 -10.30 22.08 7.08
CA TRP A 88 -10.04 20.64 7.06
C TRP A 88 -10.85 19.92 5.98
N TYR A 89 -12.14 20.24 5.87
CA TYR A 89 -13.00 19.65 4.86
C TYR A 89 -12.48 19.93 3.44
N GLU A 90 -12.19 21.20 3.13
CA GLU A 90 -11.71 21.59 1.79
C GLU A 90 -10.31 21.05 1.49
N ASN A 91 -9.38 21.14 2.44
CA ASN A 91 -7.96 20.85 2.19
C ASN A 91 -7.55 19.41 2.48
N ILE A 92 -8.34 18.64 3.22
CA ILE A 92 -8.04 17.26 3.57
C ILE A 92 -9.17 16.36 3.09
N THR A 93 -10.36 16.45 3.68
CA THR A 93 -11.42 15.44 3.49
C THR A 93 -11.88 15.34 2.04
N ASN A 94 -12.20 16.48 1.43
CA ASN A 94 -12.69 16.57 0.06
C ASN A 94 -11.55 16.29 -0.94
N ALA A 95 -10.42 17.00 -0.81
CA ALA A 95 -9.26 16.83 -1.67
C ALA A 95 -8.70 15.40 -1.67
N VAL A 96 -8.53 14.75 -0.51
CA VAL A 96 -8.07 13.34 -0.45
C VAL A 96 -9.02 12.38 -1.16
N ALA A 97 -10.33 12.67 -1.15
CA ALA A 97 -11.34 11.82 -1.78
C ALA A 97 -11.41 12.02 -3.31
N LEU A 98 -11.26 13.25 -3.80
CA LEU A 98 -11.44 13.61 -5.21
C LEU A 98 -10.13 13.70 -5.97
N ASP A 99 -9.21 14.53 -5.51
CA ASP A 99 -7.90 14.75 -6.11
C ASP A 99 -6.84 15.06 -5.03
N PRO A 100 -6.02 14.07 -4.64
CA PRO A 100 -4.96 14.26 -3.66
C PRO A 100 -3.93 15.33 -4.04
N PHE A 101 -3.89 15.79 -5.28
CA PHE A 101 -2.99 16.85 -5.75
C PHE A 101 -3.61 18.25 -5.72
N GLU A 102 -4.90 18.37 -5.43
CA GLU A 102 -5.61 19.66 -5.38
C GLU A 102 -5.02 20.58 -4.30
N THR A 103 -4.64 20.01 -3.17
CA THR A 103 -4.06 20.76 -2.06
C THR A 103 -2.80 20.09 -1.51
N LEU A 104 -1.86 20.89 -1.03
CA LEU A 104 -0.64 20.38 -0.39
C LEU A 104 -0.94 19.49 0.83
N PRO A 105 -1.88 19.83 1.74
CA PRO A 105 -2.20 18.97 2.87
C PRO A 105 -2.75 17.60 2.47
N ALA A 106 -3.62 17.51 1.47
CA ALA A 106 -4.14 16.23 0.96
C ALA A 106 -3.05 15.35 0.36
N PHE A 107 -2.14 15.96 -0.42
CA PHE A 107 -1.00 15.26 -0.98
C PHE A 107 -0.11 14.67 0.12
N LEU A 108 0.23 15.49 1.13
CA LEU A 108 1.07 15.06 2.25
C LEU A 108 0.40 13.96 3.08
N TRP A 109 -0.91 14.06 3.32
CA TRP A 109 -1.68 13.03 4.02
C TRP A 109 -1.66 11.70 3.26
N THR A 110 -1.93 11.75 1.96
CA THR A 110 -1.93 10.59 1.06
C THR A 110 -0.54 9.96 0.97
N ALA A 111 0.51 10.78 0.82
CA ALA A 111 1.89 10.34 0.83
C ALA A 111 2.29 9.68 2.16
N ALA A 112 1.81 10.21 3.29
CA ALA A 112 2.01 9.59 4.60
C ALA A 112 1.35 8.22 4.69
N CYS A 113 0.12 8.05 4.16
CA CYS A 113 -0.57 6.75 4.12
C CYS A 113 0.21 5.72 3.29
N ILE A 114 0.74 6.12 2.13
CA ILE A 114 1.58 5.27 1.28
C ILE A 114 2.87 4.90 2.02
N LEU A 115 3.51 5.87 2.68
CA LEU A 115 4.74 5.64 3.44
C LEU A 115 4.52 4.66 4.59
N ILE A 116 3.46 4.84 5.37
CA ILE A 116 3.08 3.93 6.47
C ILE A 116 2.85 2.51 5.92
N SER A 117 2.11 2.39 4.82
CA SER A 117 1.90 1.10 4.15
C SER A 117 3.22 0.47 3.73
N GLY A 118 4.11 1.23 3.07
CA GLY A 118 5.43 0.76 2.66
C GLY A 118 6.30 0.30 3.86
N ILE A 119 6.26 1.02 4.98
CA ILE A 119 6.94 0.64 6.22
C ILE A 119 6.37 -0.68 6.75
N CYS A 120 5.05 -0.85 6.75
CA CYS A 120 4.41 -2.11 7.14
C CYS A 120 4.81 -3.27 6.21
N ILE A 121 4.80 -3.06 4.89
CA ILE A 121 5.24 -4.06 3.90
C ILE A 121 6.67 -4.49 4.19
N TYR A 122 7.57 -3.54 4.43
CA TYR A 122 8.96 -3.82 4.77
C TYR A 122 9.06 -4.68 6.04
N GLN A 123 8.41 -4.25 7.13
CA GLN A 123 8.53 -4.90 8.43
C GLN A 123 7.94 -6.32 8.40
N LEU A 124 6.76 -6.50 7.81
CA LEU A 124 6.11 -7.80 7.71
C LEU A 124 6.89 -8.75 6.81
N ASN A 125 7.38 -8.27 5.66
CA ASN A 125 8.19 -9.10 4.78
C ASN A 125 9.54 -9.49 5.41
N PHE A 126 10.22 -8.55 6.05
CA PHE A 126 11.50 -8.81 6.70
C PHE A 126 11.37 -9.76 7.91
N ARG A 127 10.35 -9.56 8.76
CA ARG A 127 10.21 -10.29 10.03
C ARG A 127 9.43 -11.59 9.91
N LEU A 128 8.51 -11.71 8.95
CA LEU A 128 7.60 -12.86 8.84
C LEU A 128 7.75 -13.61 7.52
N ALA A 129 7.56 -12.93 6.39
CA ALA A 129 7.43 -13.61 5.10
C ALA A 129 8.75 -14.24 4.64
N LEU A 130 9.84 -13.47 4.69
CA LEU A 130 11.16 -13.90 4.21
C LEU A 130 12.03 -14.54 5.31
N LYS A 131 11.66 -14.41 6.60
CA LYS A 131 12.50 -14.87 7.73
C LYS A 131 12.95 -16.33 7.62
N LYS A 132 12.04 -17.23 7.21
CA LYS A 132 12.36 -18.67 7.03
C LYS A 132 12.92 -19.00 5.65
N ALA A 133 12.62 -18.20 4.63
CA ALA A 133 13.02 -18.48 3.26
C ALA A 133 14.40 -17.94 2.91
N VAL A 134 14.82 -16.85 3.57
CA VAL A 134 16.09 -16.14 3.34
C VAL A 134 16.76 -15.91 4.70
N PRO A 135 17.66 -16.84 5.12
CA PRO A 135 18.38 -16.73 6.39
C PRO A 135 19.33 -15.54 6.43
N ASP A 136 19.99 -15.25 5.31
CA ASP A 136 20.89 -14.12 5.15
C ASP A 136 20.12 -12.79 5.34
N THR A 137 20.55 -12.04 6.35
CA THR A 137 19.89 -10.80 6.75
C THR A 137 20.12 -9.67 5.74
N ALA A 138 21.28 -9.58 5.08
CA ALA A 138 21.56 -8.55 4.10
C ALA A 138 20.70 -8.75 2.84
N ILE A 139 20.60 -9.98 2.35
CA ILE A 139 19.74 -10.33 1.22
C ILE A 139 18.27 -10.11 1.60
N ARG A 140 17.85 -10.53 2.79
CA ARG A 140 16.48 -10.36 3.27
C ARG A 140 16.08 -8.88 3.36
N LYS A 141 16.97 -8.00 3.83
CA LYS A 141 16.75 -6.54 3.85
C LYS A 141 16.51 -6.00 2.43
N LYS A 142 17.35 -6.36 1.47
CA LYS A 142 17.22 -5.91 0.07
C LYS A 142 15.90 -6.38 -0.57
N LEU A 143 15.52 -7.63 -0.35
CA LEU A 143 14.25 -8.17 -0.84
C LEU A 143 13.04 -7.50 -0.20
N ALA A 144 13.03 -7.34 1.12
CA ALA A 144 11.94 -6.68 1.83
C ALA A 144 11.81 -5.21 1.45
N LEU A 145 12.92 -4.50 1.27
CA LEU A 145 12.93 -3.10 0.82
C LEU A 145 12.41 -2.98 -0.62
N SER A 146 12.84 -3.89 -1.50
CA SER A 146 12.36 -3.91 -2.87
C SER A 146 10.85 -4.13 -2.94
N LEU A 147 10.31 -5.06 -2.14
CA LEU A 147 8.86 -5.25 -2.03
C LEU A 147 8.20 -3.96 -1.52
N ALA A 148 8.67 -3.41 -0.40
CA ALA A 148 8.11 -2.18 0.17
C ALA A 148 8.06 -1.00 -0.80
N VAL A 149 9.07 -0.83 -1.65
CA VAL A 149 9.08 0.22 -2.66
C VAL A 149 8.15 -0.13 -3.81
N PHE A 150 8.33 -1.25 -4.50
CA PHE A 150 7.57 -1.51 -5.73
C PHE A 150 6.10 -1.91 -5.46
N THR A 151 5.79 -2.37 -4.26
CA THR A 151 4.45 -2.87 -3.90
C THR A 151 3.69 -1.95 -2.96
N ALA A 152 4.20 -0.77 -2.60
CA ALA A 152 3.41 0.25 -1.90
C ALA A 152 2.15 0.66 -2.70
N PRO A 153 1.06 1.09 -2.04
CA PRO A 153 -0.22 1.39 -2.67
C PRO A 153 -0.23 2.78 -3.33
N TYR A 154 0.61 2.99 -4.35
CA TYR A 154 0.74 4.29 -5.03
C TYR A 154 -0.53 4.80 -5.69
N LEU A 155 -1.49 3.92 -6.00
CA LEU A 155 -2.81 4.36 -6.48
C LEU A 155 -3.61 5.16 -5.46
N PHE A 156 -3.17 5.25 -4.20
CA PHE A 156 -3.76 6.22 -3.29
C PHE A 156 -3.66 7.66 -3.79
N LEU A 157 -2.67 7.96 -4.64
CA LEU A 157 -2.52 9.27 -5.27
C LEU A 157 -3.37 9.44 -6.53
N LEU A 158 -4.07 8.41 -7.02
CA LEU A 158 -4.80 8.53 -8.28
C LEU A 158 -6.10 9.32 -8.05
N PRO A 159 -6.30 10.47 -8.74
CA PRO A 159 -7.51 11.28 -8.58
C PRO A 159 -8.75 10.50 -9.02
N THR A 160 -9.75 10.42 -8.15
CA THR A 160 -11.02 9.79 -8.51
C THR A 160 -11.81 10.67 -9.48
N ALA A 161 -11.55 11.98 -9.49
CA ALA A 161 -12.09 12.94 -10.44
C ALA A 161 -11.82 12.61 -11.92
N TRP A 162 -10.84 11.75 -12.24
CA TRP A 162 -10.61 11.31 -13.63
C TRP A 162 -11.65 10.32 -14.16
N PHE A 163 -12.50 9.78 -13.29
CA PHE A 163 -13.51 8.77 -13.65
C PHE A 163 -14.94 9.32 -13.70
N PHE A 164 -15.13 10.60 -13.38
CA PHE A 164 -16.43 11.29 -13.36
C PHE A 164 -16.35 12.60 -14.17
#